data_AF-A0A7X6PIN4-F1
#
_entry.id   AF-A0A7X6PIN4-F1
#
_cell.length_a   1.000
_cell.length_b   1.000
_cell.length_c   1.000
_cell.angle_alpha   90.00
_cell.angle_beta   90.00
_cell.angle_gamma   90.00
#
_symmetry.space_group_name_H-M   'P 1'
#
loop_
_entity.id
_entity.type
_entity.pdbx_description
1 polymer ?
#
loop_
_entity_poly.entity_id
_entity_poly.type
_entity_poly.pdbx_seq_one_letter_code
_entity_poly.pdbx_strand_id
1 'polypeptide(L)'
;MTKSELIEALAADFSQLPARDIDYAVNTILDAMVDALAEGKRIEVRGFGSFSLSQRAPRVGRNPKSGERVMVPGKKVPHFKAGKELRERVDAAFQDGSSSDVKDVSGANQDDRQLEAIG
;
A
#
# COMPACT_ATOMS: atom_id res chain seq x y z
N MET A 1 -8.08 -1.80 -4.14
CA MET A 1 -8.19 -3.08 -3.43
C MET A 1 -8.85 -2.89 -2.09
N THR A 2 -10.15 -3.14 -2.03
CA THR A 2 -10.94 -3.32 -0.80
C THR A 2 -10.84 -4.78 -0.32
N LYS A 3 -11.40 -5.10 0.87
CA LYS A 3 -11.46 -6.48 1.37
C LYS A 3 -12.27 -7.39 0.43
N SER A 4 -13.40 -6.91 -0.09
CA SER A 4 -14.23 -7.69 -1.02
C SER A 4 -13.49 -7.96 -2.33
N GLU A 5 -12.81 -6.94 -2.89
CA GLU A 5 -11.96 -7.10 -4.09
C GLU A 5 -10.83 -8.11 -3.86
N LEU A 6 -10.24 -8.14 -2.65
CA LEU A 6 -9.22 -9.14 -2.29
C LEU A 6 -9.79 -10.56 -2.25
N ILE A 7 -10.99 -10.75 -1.66
CA ILE A 7 -11.65 -12.06 -1.60
C ILE A 7 -12.00 -12.56 -3.00
N GLU A 8 -12.53 -11.68 -3.85
CA GLU A 8 -12.86 -12.01 -5.24
C GLU A 8 -11.60 -12.41 -6.03
N ALA A 9 -10.51 -11.66 -5.89
CA ALA A 9 -9.24 -12.00 -6.53
C ALA A 9 -8.71 -13.37 -6.06
N LEU A 10 -8.75 -13.65 -4.76
CA LEU A 10 -8.36 -14.95 -4.22
C LEU A 10 -9.28 -16.08 -4.71
N ALA A 11 -10.58 -15.84 -4.81
CA ALA A 11 -11.52 -16.84 -5.32
C ALA A 11 -11.28 -17.19 -6.79
N ALA A 12 -10.85 -16.22 -7.61
CA ALA A 12 -10.45 -16.45 -8.98
C ALA A 12 -9.19 -17.34 -9.07
N ASP A 13 -8.20 -17.08 -8.20
CA ASP A 13 -6.93 -17.84 -8.18
C ASP A 13 -7.09 -19.25 -7.59
N PHE A 14 -8.00 -19.43 -6.64
CA PHE A 14 -8.26 -20.69 -5.93
C PHE A 14 -9.62 -21.28 -6.28
N SER A 15 -9.85 -21.56 -7.57
CA SER A 15 -11.12 -22.12 -8.08
C SER A 15 -11.59 -23.42 -7.42
N GLN A 16 -10.68 -24.17 -6.77
CA GLN A 16 -10.99 -25.38 -6.01
C GLN A 16 -11.60 -25.11 -4.62
N LEU A 17 -11.53 -23.88 -4.12
CA LEU A 17 -12.06 -23.48 -2.82
C LEU A 17 -13.39 -22.75 -2.97
N PRO A 18 -14.42 -23.06 -2.16
CA PRO A 18 -15.62 -22.25 -2.09
C PRO A 18 -15.29 -20.81 -1.68
N ALA A 19 -15.87 -19.81 -2.35
CA ALA A 19 -15.67 -18.40 -2.02
C ALA A 19 -15.96 -18.07 -0.55
N ARG A 20 -16.93 -18.78 0.05
CA ARG A 20 -17.25 -18.66 1.48
C ARG A 20 -16.07 -19.04 2.38
N ASP A 21 -15.33 -20.09 2.03
CA ASP A 21 -14.18 -20.54 2.82
C ASP A 21 -13.02 -19.56 2.71
N ILE A 22 -12.86 -18.91 1.55
CA ILE A 22 -11.89 -17.83 1.33
C ILE A 22 -12.24 -16.60 2.18
N ASP A 23 -13.51 -16.18 2.18
CA ASP A 23 -13.96 -15.09 3.07
C ASP A 23 -13.69 -15.42 4.55
N TYR A 24 -14.03 -16.64 5.00
CA TYR A 24 -13.72 -17.07 6.36
C TYR A 24 -12.23 -17.04 6.67
N ALA A 25 -11.39 -17.53 5.76
CA ALA A 25 -9.94 -17.51 5.94
C ALA A 25 -9.40 -16.08 6.06
N VAL A 26 -9.83 -15.17 5.19
CA VAL A 26 -9.41 -13.76 5.25
C VAL A 26 -9.84 -13.11 6.56
N ASN A 27 -11.08 -13.32 7.00
CA ASN A 27 -11.56 -12.82 8.29
C ASN A 27 -10.73 -13.35 9.46
N THR A 28 -10.52 -14.66 9.49
CA THR A 28 -9.78 -15.32 10.57
C THR A 28 -8.34 -14.80 10.67
N ILE A 29 -7.69 -14.54 9.53
CA ILE A 29 -6.34 -13.94 9.50
C ILE A 29 -6.36 -12.53 10.09
N LEU A 30 -7.31 -11.69 9.68
CA LEU A 30 -7.42 -10.31 10.18
C LEU A 30 -7.70 -10.27 11.69
N ASP A 31 -8.61 -11.12 12.17
CA ASP A 31 -8.94 -11.22 13.59
C ASP A 31 -7.73 -11.69 14.41
N ALA A 32 -7.02 -12.73 13.95
CA ALA A 32 -5.81 -13.22 14.61
C ALA A 32 -4.71 -12.14 14.68
N MET A 33 -4.59 -11.28 13.67
CA MET A 33 -3.67 -10.15 13.69
C MET A 33 -4.10 -9.08 14.71
N VAL A 34 -5.40 -8.79 14.80
CA VAL A 34 -5.94 -7.86 15.80
C VAL A 34 -5.67 -8.37 17.21
N ASP A 35 -5.97 -9.63 17.49
CA ASP A 35 -5.79 -10.25 18.80
C ASP A 35 -4.31 -10.24 19.22
N ALA A 36 -3.41 -10.63 18.32
CA ALA A 36 -1.97 -10.58 18.60
C ALA A 36 -1.49 -9.17 18.96
N LEU A 37 -1.97 -8.14 18.25
CA LEU A 37 -1.63 -6.74 18.56
C LEU A 37 -2.30 -6.26 19.86
N ALA A 38 -3.52 -6.68 20.16
CA ALA A 38 -4.19 -6.35 21.41
C ALA A 38 -3.40 -6.90 22.63
N GLU A 39 -2.84 -8.10 22.48
CA GLU A 39 -1.98 -8.74 23.48
C GLU A 39 -0.58 -8.14 23.60
N GLY A 40 -0.21 -7.18 22.74
CA GLY A 40 1.11 -6.58 22.78
C GLY A 40 2.17 -7.27 21.92
N LYS A 41 1.79 -8.30 21.14
CA LYS A 41 2.73 -9.08 20.34
C LYS A 41 3.11 -8.36 19.05
N ARG A 42 4.27 -8.72 18.51
CA ARG A 42 4.73 -8.32 17.18
C ARG A 42 4.34 -9.41 16.18
N ILE A 43 3.89 -9.00 14.99
CA ILE A 43 3.58 -9.89 13.87
C ILE A 43 4.62 -9.68 12.78
N GLU A 44 5.14 -10.76 12.22
CA GLU A 44 6.08 -10.72 11.11
C GLU A 44 5.62 -11.66 10.00
N VAL A 45 5.50 -11.11 8.79
CA VAL A 45 5.16 -11.83 7.57
C VAL A 45 6.34 -11.68 6.63
N ARG A 46 7.19 -12.71 6.53
CA ARG A 46 8.40 -12.69 5.69
C ARG A 46 8.03 -12.35 4.24
N GLY A 47 8.88 -11.55 3.60
CA GLY A 47 8.63 -11.00 2.25
C GLY A 47 7.67 -9.80 2.23
N PHE A 48 6.74 -9.69 3.19
CA PHE A 48 5.74 -8.62 3.21
C PHE A 48 6.11 -7.48 4.17
N GLY A 49 6.32 -7.77 5.45
CA GLY A 49 6.62 -6.75 6.46
C GLY A 49 6.34 -7.19 7.88
N SER A 50 6.24 -6.22 8.78
CA SER A 50 5.98 -6.46 10.20
C SER A 50 5.03 -5.43 10.81
N PHE A 51 4.21 -5.89 11.74
CA PHE A 51 3.33 -5.06 12.56
C PHE A 51 3.84 -5.07 13.99
N SER A 52 3.95 -3.88 14.59
CA SER A 52 4.44 -3.68 15.95
C SER A 52 3.64 -2.58 16.63
N LEU A 53 3.72 -2.48 17.94
CA LEU A 53 3.09 -1.42 18.70
C LEU A 53 4.13 -0.37 19.11
N SER A 54 3.77 0.90 18.94
CA SER A 54 4.49 2.03 19.52
C SER A 54 3.69 2.61 20.67
N GLN A 55 4.34 2.80 21.83
CA GLN A 55 3.72 3.46 22.97
C GLN A 55 3.84 4.98 22.82
N ARG A 56 2.71 5.67 22.86
CA ARG A 56 2.62 7.12 22.89
C ARG A 56 2.36 7.55 24.33
N ALA A 57 3.27 8.35 24.89
CA ALA A 57 3.12 8.89 26.24
C ALA A 57 1.90 9.82 26.34
N PRO A 58 1.25 9.90 27.52
CA PRO A 58 0.25 10.94 27.77
C PRO A 58 0.84 12.33 27.55
N ARG A 59 0.01 13.26 27.04
CA ARG A 59 0.45 14.63 26.77
C ARG A 59 -0.69 15.62 26.93
N VAL A 60 -0.35 16.88 27.17
CA VAL A 60 -1.33 17.98 27.14
C VAL A 60 -1.50 18.43 25.68
N GLY A 61 -2.72 18.31 25.16
CA GLY A 61 -3.13 18.86 23.87
C GLY A 61 -3.89 20.18 24.03
N ARG A 62 -4.32 20.75 22.90
CA ARG A 62 -5.29 21.84 22.87
C ARG A 62 -6.50 21.43 22.04
N ASN A 63 -7.69 21.77 22.50
CA ASN A 63 -8.90 21.64 21.70
C ASN A 63 -8.82 22.57 20.49
N PRO A 64 -8.89 22.07 19.23
CA PRO A 64 -8.81 22.92 18.05
C PRO A 64 -9.89 23.99 17.96
N LYS A 65 -11.05 23.76 18.60
CA LYS A 65 -12.20 24.68 18.57
C LYS A 65 -12.16 25.73 19.69
N SER A 66 -11.82 25.35 20.93
CA SER A 66 -11.84 26.27 22.10
C SER A 66 -10.46 26.77 22.54
N GLY A 67 -9.37 26.13 22.10
CA GLY A 67 -8.01 26.44 22.54
C GLY A 67 -7.65 25.94 23.95
N GLU A 68 -8.62 25.39 24.69
CA GLU A 68 -8.43 24.90 26.05
C GLU A 68 -7.44 23.73 26.10
N ARG A 69 -6.69 23.68 27.21
CA ARG A 69 -5.74 22.59 27.46
C ARG A 69 -6.51 21.34 27.87
N VAL A 70 -6.30 20.25 27.15
CA VAL A 70 -6.95 18.96 27.42
C VAL A 70 -5.90 17.87 27.61
N MET A 71 -6.15 16.96 28.56
CA MET A 71 -5.28 15.80 28.76
C MET A 71 -5.56 14.75 27.68
N VAL A 72 -4.52 14.33 26.97
CA VAL A 72 -4.58 13.23 26.01
C VAL A 72 -3.94 12.00 26.67
N PRO A 73 -4.70 10.93 26.94
CA PRO A 73 -4.15 9.74 27.56
C PRO A 73 -3.12 9.08 26.62
N GLY A 74 -2.15 8.41 27.23
CA GLY A 74 -1.21 7.59 26.49
C GLY A 74 -1.92 6.40 25.85
N LYS A 75 -1.40 5.92 24.71
CA LYS A 75 -1.98 4.78 24.01
C LYS A 75 -0.92 3.97 23.27
N LYS A 76 -1.20 2.69 23.04
CA LYS A 76 -0.46 1.88 22.07
C LYS A 76 -1.01 2.16 20.68
N VAL A 77 -0.13 2.29 19.70
CA VAL A 77 -0.48 2.56 18.30
C VAL A 77 0.15 1.49 17.42
N PRO A 78 -0.63 0.74 16.63
CA PRO A 78 -0.09 -0.16 15.63
C PRO A 78 0.73 0.60 14.58
N HIS A 79 1.85 0.00 14.20
CA HIS A 79 2.74 0.51 13.17
C HIS A 79 3.15 -0.63 12.24
N PHE A 80 2.93 -0.44 10.94
CA PHE A 80 3.40 -1.35 9.91
C PHE A 80 4.74 -0.86 9.35
N LYS A 81 5.72 -1.76 9.28
CA LYS A 81 6.97 -1.54 8.55
C LYS A 81 7.00 -2.51 7.37
N ALA A 82 6.91 -1.98 6.16
CA ALA A 82 7.09 -2.76 4.93
C ALA A 82 8.43 -3.52 4.95
N GLY A 83 8.45 -4.71 4.37
CA GLY A 83 9.65 -5.51 4.15
C GLY A 83 10.52 -4.93 3.04
N LYS A 84 11.73 -5.46 2.87
CA LYS A 84 12.61 -5.09 1.75
C LYS A 84 11.98 -5.52 0.41
N GLU A 85 11.60 -6.80 0.31
CA GLU A 85 11.04 -7.39 -0.90
C GLU A 85 9.75 -6.68 -1.35
N LEU A 86 8.82 -6.39 -0.44
CA LEU A 86 7.62 -5.62 -0.77
C LEU A 86 7.96 -4.24 -1.39
N ARG A 87 8.92 -3.50 -0.82
CA ARG A 87 9.33 -2.20 -1.37
C ARG A 87 9.93 -2.36 -2.76
N GLU A 88 10.87 -3.29 -2.92
CA GLU A 88 11.55 -3.52 -4.20
C GLU A 88 10.59 -3.91 -5.32
N ARG A 89 9.61 -4.78 -5.02
CA ARG A 89 8.59 -5.18 -6.00
C ARG A 89 7.67 -4.03 -6.41
N VAL A 90 7.31 -3.17 -5.47
CA VAL A 90 6.49 -1.97 -5.75
C VAL A 90 7.28 -0.96 -6.56
N ASP A 91 8.54 -0.70 -6.19
CA ASP A 91 9.41 0.25 -6.88
C ASP A 91 9.71 -0.21 -8.32
N ALA A 92 9.99 -1.50 -8.53
CA ALA A 92 10.20 -2.07 -9.86
C ALA A 92 8.94 -1.94 -10.75
N ALA A 93 7.76 -2.28 -10.22
CA ALA A 93 6.50 -2.16 -10.96
C ALA A 93 6.20 -0.71 -11.37
N PHE A 94 6.60 0.27 -10.55
CA PHE A 94 6.46 1.70 -10.90
C PHE A 94 7.41 2.12 -12.03
N GLN A 95 8.65 1.63 -12.02
CA GLN A 95 9.64 1.92 -13.07
C GLN A 95 9.26 1.32 -14.42
N ASP A 96 8.71 0.10 -14.43
CA ASP A 96 8.24 -0.57 -15.65
C ASP A 96 7.10 0.20 -16.32
N GLY A 97 6.14 0.71 -15.52
CA GLY A 97 5.04 1.55 -16.01
C GLY A 97 5.48 2.94 -16.51
N SER A 98 6.56 3.49 -15.96
CA SER A 98 7.10 4.80 -16.40
C SER A 98 7.94 4.73 -17.68
N SER A 99 8.43 3.55 -18.05
CA SER A 99 9.28 3.34 -19.23
C SER A 99 8.49 3.18 -20.53
N SER A 100 7.19 2.88 -20.46
CA SER A 100 6.31 2.80 -21.64
C SER A 100 5.92 4.17 -22.21
N ASP A 101 5.96 5.23 -21.41
CA ASP A 101 5.50 6.58 -21.81
C ASP A 101 6.58 7.41 -22.55
N VAL A 102 7.83 6.94 -22.62
CA VAL A 102 8.97 7.71 -23.18
C VAL A 102 9.27 7.36 -24.66
N LYS A 103 8.60 6.36 -25.26
CA LYS A 103 8.93 5.92 -26.63
C LYS A 103 8.25 6.67 -27.79
N ASP A 104 7.39 7.65 -27.53
CA ASP A 104 6.58 8.30 -28.58
C ASP A 104 7.01 9.74 -28.97
N VAL A 105 8.25 10.16 -28.66
CA VAL A 105 8.77 11.50 -29.01
C VAL A 105 10.03 11.44 -29.89
N SER A 106 10.10 10.53 -30.86
CA SER A 106 11.19 10.54 -31.86
C SER A 106 10.74 10.16 -33.27
N GLY A 107 9.58 10.63 -33.70
CA GLY A 107 8.98 10.27 -34.99
C GLY A 107 8.30 11.42 -35.74
N ALA A 108 8.92 12.61 -35.82
CA ALA A 108 8.54 13.62 -36.81
C ALA A 108 9.64 14.69 -36.95
N ASN A 109 10.49 14.58 -37.98
CA ASN A 109 10.64 15.63 -39.02
C ASN A 109 11.79 15.25 -39.98
N GLN A 110 11.47 14.52 -41.05
CA GLN A 110 12.29 14.44 -42.26
C GLN A 110 11.31 14.41 -43.42
N ASP A 111 10.80 15.57 -43.82
CA ASP A 111 10.21 15.83 -45.13
C ASP A 111 9.77 17.30 -45.17
N ASP A 112 10.73 18.23 -45.27
CA ASP A 112 10.44 19.57 -45.79
C ASP A 112 11.73 20.37 -46.05
N ARG A 113 12.50 20.01 -47.10
CA ARG A 113 13.37 20.94 -47.86
C ARG A 113 13.65 20.40 -49.28
N GLN A 114 12.68 20.53 -50.17
CA GLN A 114 12.96 20.81 -51.58
C GLN A 114 12.34 22.16 -51.94
N LEU A 115 13.06 22.91 -52.78
CA LEU A 115 12.63 24.04 -53.61
C LEU A 115 12.86 25.47 -53.06
N GLU A 116 14.07 25.99 -53.30
CA GLU A 116 14.34 27.36 -53.79
C GLU A 116 15.42 27.17 -54.88
N ALA A 117 15.04 27.03 -56.15
CA ALA A 117 14.87 28.12 -57.14
C ALA A 117 16.21 28.56 -57.78
N ILE A 118 16.42 28.07 -59.01
CA ILE A 118 16.93 28.81 -60.19
C ILE A 118 17.35 30.28 -59.95
N GLY A 119 18.64 30.55 -60.22
CA GLY A 119 19.26 31.87 -60.28
C GLY A 119 20.77 31.77 -60.46
#